data_AF-A0A516GH42-F1
#
_entry.id   AF-A0A516GH42-F1
#
_cell.length_a   1.000
_cell.length_b   1.000
_cell.length_c   1.000
_cell.angle_alpha   90.00
_cell.angle_beta   90.00
_cell.angle_gamma   90.00
#
_symmetry.space_group_name_H-M   'P 1'
#
loop_
_entity.id
_entity.type
_entity.pdbx_description
1 polymer ?
#
loop_
_entity_poly.entity_id
_entity_poly.type
_entity_poly.pdbx_seq_one_letter_code
_entity_poly.pdbx_strand_id
1 'polypeptide(L)'
;MKKKLIKFLSVGAIFVGLMTVGTQIVLAQTYSSNVTLPRNGWMHSTTRTATDTTATSRVTNHKYDVVTRVVNPSETVQTSNKVHSGGTVVTHSHYHGISGANIQLGLRSSWINQRTNNITFSWTP
;
A
#
# COMPACT_ATOMS: atom_id res chain seq x y z
N MET A 1 38.32 -61.23 38.48
CA MET A 1 38.05 -61.31 37.02
C MET A 1 37.63 -59.93 36.50
N LYS A 2 38.36 -59.46 35.47
CA LYS A 2 38.00 -58.54 34.36
C LYS A 2 37.30 -57.19 34.65
N LYS A 3 38.09 -56.12 34.48
CA LYS A 3 37.70 -54.74 34.10
C LYS A 3 37.21 -54.66 32.64
N LYS A 4 36.66 -53.48 32.26
CA LYS A 4 36.41 -52.89 30.92
C LYS A 4 34.94 -53.06 30.44
N LEU A 5 34.27 -52.14 29.73
CA LEU A 5 34.60 -50.86 29.09
C LEU A 5 33.29 -50.10 28.78
N ILE A 6 33.41 -48.77 28.72
CA ILE A 6 32.44 -47.76 28.25
C ILE A 6 31.94 -47.99 26.81
N LYS A 7 30.69 -47.56 26.49
CA LYS A 7 30.26 -46.76 25.30
C LYS A 7 28.72 -46.63 25.29
N PHE A 8 28.16 -45.46 25.61
CA PHE A 8 27.85 -44.31 24.74
C PHE A 8 26.72 -44.56 23.72
N LEU A 9 25.60 -43.86 23.97
CA LEU A 9 24.59 -43.29 23.07
C LEU A 9 24.25 -44.02 21.75
N SER A 10 22.98 -44.40 21.63
CA SER A 10 22.22 -44.24 20.39
C SER A 10 20.94 -43.45 20.71
N VAL A 11 21.09 -42.13 20.61
CA VAL A 11 20.02 -41.14 20.61
C VAL A 11 18.98 -41.54 19.58
N GLY A 12 17.74 -41.72 20.02
CA GLY A 12 16.60 -41.78 19.12
C GLY A 12 16.56 -40.49 18.30
N ALA A 13 16.75 -40.61 17.00
CA ALA A 13 16.60 -39.50 16.08
C ALA A 13 15.11 -39.13 16.02
N ILE A 14 14.66 -38.31 16.96
CA ILE A 14 13.40 -37.57 16.84
C ILE A 14 13.66 -36.53 15.76
N PHE A 15 13.19 -36.81 14.55
CA PHE A 15 13.05 -35.82 13.50
C PHE A 15 12.00 -34.80 13.98
N VAL A 16 12.45 -33.76 14.68
CA VAL A 16 11.65 -32.56 14.88
C VAL A 16 11.63 -31.86 13.53
N GLY A 17 10.61 -32.18 12.74
CA GLY A 17 10.25 -31.43 11.55
C GLY A 17 9.88 -30.02 11.99
N LEU A 18 10.89 -29.15 12.03
CA LEU A 18 10.70 -27.72 12.20
C LEU A 18 9.96 -27.24 10.94
N MET A 19 8.63 -27.23 11.00
CA MET A 19 7.83 -26.47 10.05
C MET A 19 8.14 -24.99 10.30
N THR A 20 9.20 -24.50 9.69
CA THR A 20 9.36 -23.08 9.43
C THR A 20 8.20 -22.68 8.52
N VAL A 21 7.10 -22.28 9.14
CA VAL A 21 6.06 -21.49 8.47
C VAL A 21 6.75 -20.19 8.09
N GLY A 22 7.37 -20.17 6.91
CA GLY A 22 7.96 -18.98 6.35
C GLY A 22 6.84 -17.97 6.19
N THR A 23 6.81 -16.96 7.06
CA THR A 23 5.98 -15.79 6.87
C THR A 23 6.38 -15.16 5.55
N GLN A 24 5.59 -15.37 4.50
CA GLN A 24 5.80 -14.69 3.24
C GLN A 24 5.55 -13.20 3.49
N ILE A 25 6.62 -12.41 3.50
CA ILE A 25 6.54 -10.96 3.53
C ILE A 25 5.99 -10.54 2.16
N VAL A 26 4.68 -10.32 2.06
CA VAL A 26 4.09 -9.69 0.89
C VAL A 26 4.48 -8.22 0.93
N LEU A 27 5.50 -7.85 0.15
CA LEU A 27 5.85 -6.44 -0.04
C LEU A 27 4.69 -5.77 -0.78
N ALA A 28 4.09 -4.75 -0.15
CA ALA A 28 2.96 -4.03 -0.74
C ALA A 28 3.38 -3.37 -2.07
N GLN A 29 2.67 -3.71 -3.15
CA GLN A 29 3.02 -3.24 -4.49
C GLN A 29 2.61 -1.77 -4.68
N THR A 30 3.54 -0.94 -5.16
CA THR A 30 3.26 0.45 -5.52
C THR A 30 2.94 0.58 -7.00
N TYR A 31 1.84 1.26 -7.33
CA TYR A 31 1.41 1.53 -8.71
C TYR A 31 1.63 3.00 -9.03
N SER A 32 2.13 3.30 -10.23
CA SER A 32 2.40 4.67 -10.68
C SER A 32 1.75 4.95 -12.04
N SER A 33 1.28 6.17 -12.26
CA SER A 33 0.68 6.58 -13.53
C SER A 33 0.83 8.09 -13.74
N ASN A 34 0.99 8.48 -15.00
CA ASN A 34 0.93 9.87 -15.43
C ASN A 34 -0.49 10.19 -15.89
N VAL A 35 -1.10 11.22 -15.33
CA VAL A 35 -2.48 11.60 -15.66
C VAL A 35 -2.63 13.10 -15.76
N THR A 36 -3.61 13.50 -16.58
CA THR A 36 -4.11 14.86 -16.62
C THR A 36 -5.39 14.92 -15.81
N LEU A 37 -5.36 15.58 -14.65
CA LEU A 37 -6.55 15.71 -13.82
C LEU A 37 -7.61 16.59 -14.49
N PRO A 38 -8.90 16.21 -14.40
CA PRO A 38 -9.97 17.05 -14.90
C PRO A 38 -10.03 18.35 -14.10
N ARG A 39 -10.52 19.43 -14.73
CA ARG A 39 -10.69 20.72 -14.04
C ARG A 39 -11.64 20.62 -12.86
N ASN A 40 -12.65 19.76 -12.98
CA ASN A 40 -13.69 19.51 -11.99
C ASN A 40 -13.95 18.01 -11.86
N GLY A 41 -14.42 17.59 -10.69
CA GLY A 41 -14.74 16.20 -10.42
C GLY A 41 -13.54 15.38 -9.93
N TRP A 42 -13.81 14.11 -9.62
CA TRP A 42 -12.82 13.15 -9.19
C TRP A 42 -12.41 12.26 -10.37
N MET A 43 -11.12 11.98 -10.48
CA MET A 43 -10.58 10.87 -11.24
C MET A 43 -10.31 9.73 -10.26
N HIS A 44 -10.54 8.49 -10.70
CA HIS A 44 -10.28 7.30 -9.89
C HIS A 44 -9.18 6.46 -10.54
N SER A 45 -8.27 5.94 -9.72
CA SER A 45 -7.27 4.97 -10.17
C SER A 45 -7.93 3.65 -10.58
N THR A 46 -7.15 2.77 -11.21
CA THR A 46 -7.53 1.36 -11.32
C THR A 46 -7.81 0.77 -9.94
N THR A 47 -8.85 -0.07 -9.86
CA THR A 47 -9.19 -0.84 -8.66
C THR A 47 -8.08 -1.81 -8.30
N ARG A 48 -7.70 -1.85 -7.02
CA ARG A 48 -6.69 -2.75 -6.47
C ARG A 48 -7.20 -3.36 -5.16
N THR A 49 -6.71 -4.55 -4.83
CA THR A 49 -6.93 -5.16 -3.51
C THR A 49 -6.09 -4.43 -2.48
N ALA A 50 -6.71 -3.98 -1.40
CA ALA A 50 -6.05 -3.42 -0.22
C ALA A 50 -5.18 -4.50 0.43
N THR A 51 -3.87 -4.32 0.41
CA THR A 51 -2.95 -5.32 0.98
C THR A 51 -2.76 -5.13 2.49
N ASP A 52 -3.01 -3.91 2.97
CA ASP A 52 -2.99 -3.52 4.38
C ASP A 52 -4.23 -2.66 4.69
N THR A 53 -4.37 -2.22 5.93
CA THR A 53 -5.38 -1.26 6.41
C THR A 53 -5.02 0.20 6.12
N THR A 54 -3.84 0.44 5.55
CA THR A 54 -3.32 1.76 5.21
C THR A 54 -2.81 1.80 3.78
N ALA A 55 -3.45 2.63 2.97
CA ALA A 55 -2.93 2.99 1.66
C ALA A 55 -1.97 4.19 1.78
N THR A 56 -1.00 4.29 0.88
CA THR A 56 -0.15 5.48 0.76
C THR A 56 -0.30 6.12 -0.60
N SER A 57 -0.29 7.45 -0.68
CA SER A 57 -0.29 8.19 -1.94
C SER A 57 0.87 9.18 -2.00
N ARG A 58 1.42 9.36 -3.18
CA ARG A 58 2.48 10.32 -3.49
C ARG A 58 2.16 10.96 -4.82
N VAL A 59 2.27 12.29 -4.90
CA VAL A 59 2.07 13.03 -6.14
C VAL A 59 3.34 13.82 -6.45
N THR A 60 3.76 13.78 -7.70
CA THR A 60 4.88 14.55 -8.24
C THR A 60 4.49 15.26 -9.52
N ASN A 61 5.34 16.20 -9.95
CA ASN A 61 5.15 17.01 -11.15
C ASN A 61 3.88 17.87 -11.18
N HIS A 62 3.21 18.04 -10.04
CA HIS A 62 2.01 18.85 -9.90
C HIS A 62 2.35 20.31 -9.64
N LYS A 63 1.83 21.19 -10.50
CA LYS A 63 1.98 22.66 -10.33
C LYS A 63 1.02 23.21 -9.29
N TYR A 64 -0.14 22.59 -9.15
CA TYR A 64 -1.21 23.00 -8.25
C TYR A 64 -1.53 21.89 -7.26
N ASP A 65 -2.24 22.25 -6.18
CA ASP A 65 -2.65 21.30 -5.16
C ASP A 65 -3.50 20.16 -5.74
N VAL A 66 -3.19 18.95 -5.28
CA VAL A 66 -3.93 17.73 -5.61
C VAL A 66 -4.54 17.16 -4.35
N VAL A 67 -5.82 16.86 -4.38
CA VAL A 67 -6.53 16.24 -3.27
C VAL A 67 -6.67 14.75 -3.56
N THR A 68 -6.28 13.91 -2.61
CA THR A 68 -6.42 12.46 -2.67
C THR A 68 -7.30 11.92 -1.55
N ARG A 69 -7.97 10.79 -1.80
CA ARG A 69 -8.70 9.99 -0.80
C ARG A 69 -8.82 8.55 -1.28
N VAL A 70 -9.01 7.60 -0.37
CA VAL A 70 -9.36 6.23 -0.73
C VAL A 70 -10.88 6.09 -0.83
N VAL A 71 -11.35 5.38 -1.85
CA VAL A 71 -12.76 5.03 -2.06
C VAL A 71 -12.88 3.53 -2.37
N ASN A 72 -14.06 2.96 -2.21
CA ASN A 72 -14.38 1.63 -2.74
C ASN A 72 -14.86 1.75 -4.22
N PRO A 73 -15.04 0.62 -4.96
CA PRO A 73 -15.50 0.64 -6.35
C PRO A 73 -16.90 1.22 -6.57
N SER A 74 -17.70 1.32 -5.50
CA SER A 74 -19.00 2.01 -5.50
C SER A 74 -18.87 3.49 -5.12
N GLU A 75 -17.66 4.04 -5.18
CA GLU A 75 -17.29 5.44 -4.88
C GLU A 75 -17.59 5.91 -3.45
N THR A 76 -17.85 4.98 -2.52
CA THR A 76 -18.00 5.30 -1.10
C THR A 76 -16.64 5.66 -0.52
N VAL A 77 -16.56 6.84 0.09
CA VAL A 77 -15.35 7.38 0.69
C VAL A 77 -14.92 6.55 1.90
N GLN A 78 -13.68 6.06 1.89
CA GLN A 78 -13.09 5.28 2.99
C GLN A 78 -12.18 6.12 3.89
N THR A 79 -11.63 7.23 3.38
CA THR A 79 -10.73 8.11 4.15
C THR A 79 -11.05 9.59 3.96
N SER A 80 -10.65 10.40 4.94
CA SER A 80 -10.59 11.84 4.76
C SER A 80 -9.68 12.23 3.58
N ASN A 81 -9.88 13.45 3.08
CA ASN A 81 -9.01 14.02 2.06
C ASN A 81 -7.58 14.25 2.60
N LYS A 82 -6.59 14.11 1.73
CA LYS A 82 -5.21 14.56 1.92
C LYS A 82 -4.85 15.53 0.78
N VAL A 83 -4.08 16.57 1.09
CA VAL A 83 -3.71 17.61 0.12
C VAL A 83 -2.22 17.55 -0.14
N HIS A 84 -1.87 17.24 -1.38
CA HIS A 84 -0.52 17.37 -1.91
C HIS A 84 -0.33 18.79 -2.43
N SER A 85 0.34 19.64 -1.65
CA SER A 85 0.55 21.05 -2.01
C SER A 85 1.39 21.19 -3.28
N GLY A 86 1.00 22.11 -4.17
CA GLY A 86 1.67 22.39 -5.45
C GLY A 86 3.19 22.56 -5.30
N GLY A 87 3.96 21.94 -6.18
CA GLY A 87 5.42 22.02 -6.19
C GLY A 87 6.13 21.25 -5.05
N THR A 88 5.39 20.63 -4.13
CA THR A 88 5.96 19.90 -3.00
C THR A 88 5.67 18.41 -3.12
N VAL A 89 6.70 17.58 -3.00
CA VAL A 89 6.56 16.13 -3.06
C VAL A 89 6.50 15.54 -1.67
N VAL A 90 5.32 15.06 -1.28
CA VAL A 90 5.05 14.42 0.02
C VAL A 90 4.36 13.08 -0.20
N THR A 91 4.62 12.13 0.68
CA THR A 91 3.84 10.88 0.77
C THR A 91 2.84 11.02 1.91
N HIS A 92 1.57 10.70 1.64
CA HIS A 92 0.50 10.71 2.63
C HIS A 92 -0.04 9.31 2.89
N SER A 93 -0.27 8.99 4.16
CA SER A 93 -0.94 7.76 4.59
C SER A 93 -2.46 7.99 4.73
N HIS A 94 -3.21 6.98 4.29
CA HIS A 94 -4.67 6.91 4.28
C HIS A 94 -5.09 5.67 5.06
N TYR A 95 -5.34 5.81 6.36
CA TYR A 95 -5.86 4.72 7.18
C TYR A 95 -7.35 4.49 6.86
N HIS A 96 -7.68 3.32 6.33
CA HIS A 96 -9.06 2.92 5.96
C HIS A 96 -9.56 1.69 6.71
N GLY A 97 -8.71 0.98 7.46
CA GLY A 97 -9.13 -0.13 8.33
C GLY A 97 -9.60 -1.40 7.63
N ILE A 98 -9.61 -1.42 6.29
CA ILE A 98 -10.02 -2.56 5.46
C ILE A 98 -8.82 -3.20 4.77
N SER A 99 -8.67 -4.52 4.84
CA SER A 99 -7.67 -5.32 4.11
C SER A 99 -8.38 -6.42 3.31
N GLY A 100 -7.83 -6.80 2.16
CA GLY A 100 -8.41 -7.79 1.24
C GLY A 100 -9.57 -7.27 0.39
N ALA A 101 -10.07 -6.06 0.65
CA ALA A 101 -11.14 -5.43 -0.12
C ALA A 101 -10.61 -4.67 -1.34
N ASN A 102 -11.44 -4.53 -2.37
CA ASN A 102 -11.12 -3.68 -3.52
C ASN A 102 -11.26 -2.20 -3.15
N ILE A 103 -10.26 -1.40 -3.50
CA ILE A 103 -10.20 0.04 -3.28
C ILE A 103 -9.63 0.77 -4.50
N GLN A 104 -9.85 2.08 -4.56
CA GLN A 104 -9.28 2.99 -5.54
C GLN A 104 -8.76 4.24 -4.83
N LEU A 105 -7.73 4.86 -5.40
CA LEU A 105 -7.35 6.23 -5.05
C LEU A 105 -8.20 7.19 -5.89
N GLY A 106 -9.00 8.02 -5.22
CA GLY A 106 -9.62 9.19 -5.81
C GLY A 106 -8.64 10.36 -5.82
N LEU A 107 -8.52 11.05 -6.96
CA LEU A 107 -7.68 12.22 -7.17
C LEU A 107 -8.52 13.36 -7.76
N ARG A 108 -8.26 14.61 -7.35
CA ARG A 108 -8.81 15.79 -8.01
C ARG A 108 -7.88 16.99 -7.89
N SER A 109 -8.00 17.94 -8.81
CA SER A 109 -7.44 19.28 -8.61
C SER A 109 -8.15 19.98 -7.45
N SER A 110 -7.43 20.77 -6.67
CA SER A 110 -8.05 21.63 -5.65
C SER A 110 -8.99 22.66 -6.28
N TRP A 111 -10.10 22.96 -5.60
CA TRP A 111 -11.10 23.95 -6.04
C TRP A 111 -10.54 25.36 -6.19
N ILE A 112 -9.45 25.67 -5.49
CA ILE A 112 -8.77 26.97 -5.54
C ILE A 112 -7.99 27.11 -6.86
N ASN A 113 -7.67 26.00 -7.53
CA ASN A 113 -6.88 25.95 -8.75
C ASN A 113 -7.52 24.98 -9.77
N GLN A 114 -8.71 25.29 -10.30
CA GLN A 114 -9.42 24.55 -11.36
C GLN A 114 -8.70 24.58 -12.74
N ARG A 115 -7.39 24.37 -12.73
CA ARG A 115 -6.55 24.27 -13.91
C ARG A 115 -6.23 22.80 -14.14
N THR A 116 -6.09 22.46 -15.42
CA THR A 116 -5.61 21.16 -15.83
C THR A 116 -4.23 20.92 -15.20
N ASN A 117 -4.10 19.86 -14.39
CA ASN A 117 -2.88 19.52 -13.68
C ASN A 117 -2.34 18.21 -14.24
N ASN A 118 -1.18 18.27 -14.88
CA ASN A 118 -0.46 17.07 -15.32
C ASN A 118 0.36 16.59 -14.14
N ILE A 119 0.08 15.38 -13.67
CA ILE A 119 0.70 14.85 -12.48
C ILE A 119 1.23 13.45 -12.74
N THR A 120 2.23 13.06 -11.98
CA THR A 120 2.56 11.66 -11.78
C THR A 120 2.08 11.31 -10.38
N PHE A 121 1.17 10.34 -10.25
CA PHE A 121 0.79 9.81 -8.94
C PHE A 121 1.32 8.40 -8.78
N SER A 122 1.75 8.07 -7.57
CA SER A 122 2.00 6.70 -7.16
C SER A 122 1.28 6.39 -5.86
N TRP A 123 0.82 5.15 -5.72
CA TRP A 123 0.12 4.73 -4.52
C TRP A 123 0.24 3.23 -4.26
N THR A 124 0.15 2.90 -2.98
CA THR A 124 0.14 1.53 -2.46
C THR A 124 -1.24 1.29 -1.85
N PRO A 125 -1.99 0.27 -2.28
CA PRO A 125 -3.32 -0.04 -1.77
C PRO A 125 -3.31 -0.77 -0.43
#